data_AF-A0A929N450-F1
#
_entry.id   AF-A0A929N450-F1
#
_cell.length_a   1.000
_cell.length_b   1.000
_cell.length_c   1.000
_cell.angle_alpha   90.00
_cell.angle_beta   90.00
_cell.angle_gamma   90.00
#
_symmetry.space_group_name_H-M   'P 1'
#
loop_
_entity.id
_entity.type
_entity.pdbx_description
1 polymer ?
#
loop_
_entity_poly.entity_id
_entity_poly.type
_entity_poly.pdbx_seq_one_letter_code
_entity_poly.pdbx_strand_id
1 'polypeptide(L)'
;MASNKDLLNAQRYQRRRLTTVFSMGLPGGQETEPTSMTGPIAVGTILAIIMVVVAALLGKFAPALPDNWENGMLITVKDSGERYFTSKGTLLPLGNITTARLASTPGEMTTSSVSASALAEIPRGTPIGIIGAPDDVPTSERLRSDQWTACAIGTVTRTWVAGAPQSLVENGTALVRSEGTAYLVAGNAKYRIEDSALSGVLIALGLESYSVVEVDPSWIAVFADGTPMGPLTIDRAGTPVTGLPASVSSPVIGSVLAAQGDARKYIVTAASTIAPLTEVTAALYSLGSPALAQPTTVPVAELATLTIDTKGVGPTDWPATISAPNPANAPCATLDLTGTTPTARLSTVPLSALAP
;
A
#
# COMPACT_ATOMS: atom_id res chain seq x y z
N MET A 1 -91.21 -24.27 53.58
CA MET A 1 -91.61 -23.15 52.69
C MET A 1 -90.55 -23.02 51.63
N ALA A 2 -90.92 -23.01 50.34
CA ALA A 2 -89.98 -22.81 49.25
C ALA A 2 -89.42 -21.37 49.31
N SER A 3 -88.12 -21.22 49.01
CA SER A 3 -87.42 -19.93 49.05
C SER A 3 -87.83 -19.03 47.87
N ASN A 4 -87.76 -17.71 48.03
CA ASN A 4 -87.97 -16.74 46.94
C ASN A 4 -87.07 -17.04 45.71
N LYS A 5 -85.89 -17.62 45.95
CA LYS A 5 -84.98 -18.05 44.90
C LYS A 5 -85.53 -19.25 44.11
N ASP A 6 -86.19 -20.19 44.77
CA ASP A 6 -86.83 -21.33 44.11
C ASP A 6 -88.05 -20.90 43.30
N LEU A 7 -88.82 -19.94 43.82
CA LEU A 7 -89.96 -19.34 43.10
C LEU A 7 -89.52 -18.59 41.83
N LEU A 8 -88.44 -17.80 41.92
CA LEU A 8 -87.85 -17.12 40.75
C LEU A 8 -87.28 -18.10 39.73
N ASN A 9 -86.64 -19.18 40.18
CA ASN A 9 -86.12 -20.21 39.30
C ASN A 9 -87.25 -20.98 38.61
N ALA A 10 -88.32 -21.32 39.33
CA ALA A 10 -89.51 -21.97 38.77
C ALA A 10 -90.21 -21.10 37.72
N GLN A 11 -90.37 -19.79 37.98
CA GLN A 11 -90.94 -18.86 36.99
C GLN A 11 -90.05 -18.69 35.76
N ARG A 12 -88.72 -18.63 35.93
CA ARG A 12 -87.77 -18.57 34.80
C ARG A 12 -87.79 -19.84 33.97
N TYR A 13 -87.91 -21.00 34.62
CA TYR A 13 -88.01 -22.29 33.96
C TYR A 13 -89.29 -22.39 33.13
N GLN A 14 -90.45 -22.01 33.69
CA GLN A 14 -91.71 -21.95 32.93
C GLN A 14 -91.65 -20.99 31.74
N ARG A 15 -91.07 -19.79 31.90
CA ARG A 15 -90.90 -18.84 30.79
C ARG A 15 -90.01 -19.40 29.68
N ARG A 16 -88.86 -19.99 30.03
CA ARG A 16 -87.96 -20.60 29.05
C ARG A 16 -88.65 -21.72 28.28
N ARG A 17 -89.37 -22.61 28.97
CA ARG A 17 -90.11 -23.71 28.35
C ARG A 17 -91.15 -23.22 27.34
N LEU A 18 -91.92 -22.19 27.67
CA LEU A 18 -92.92 -21.63 26.76
C LEU A 18 -92.30 -20.98 25.52
N THR A 19 -91.15 -20.33 25.64
CA THR A 19 -90.48 -19.71 24.48
C THR A 19 -89.82 -20.73 23.54
N THR A 20 -89.33 -21.86 24.07
CA THR A 20 -88.67 -22.89 23.25
C THR A 20 -89.67 -23.66 22.38
N VAL A 21 -90.91 -23.84 22.85
CA VAL A 21 -91.97 -24.52 22.08
C VAL A 21 -92.39 -23.72 20.85
N PHE A 22 -92.29 -22.38 20.87
CA PHE A 22 -92.61 -21.56 19.70
C PHE A 22 -91.48 -21.45 18.68
N SER A 23 -90.22 -21.63 19.08
CA SER A 23 -89.07 -21.52 18.16
C SER A 23 -88.65 -22.84 17.53
N MET A 24 -88.97 -23.99 18.15
CA MET A 24 -88.60 -25.32 17.66
C MET A 24 -89.83 -26.05 17.09
N GLY A 25 -90.29 -25.64 15.91
CA GLY A 25 -91.38 -26.33 15.20
C GLY A 25 -90.96 -27.69 14.63
N LEU A 26 -90.83 -28.72 15.48
CA LEU A 26 -90.53 -30.10 15.06
C LEU A 26 -91.38 -31.14 15.83
N PRO A 27 -92.04 -32.10 15.15
CA PRO A 27 -92.80 -33.17 15.78
C PRO A 27 -91.87 -34.35 16.10
N GLY A 28 -91.46 -34.49 17.36
CA GLY A 28 -90.60 -35.59 17.80
C GLY A 28 -89.83 -35.21 19.05
N GLY A 29 -90.49 -35.33 20.20
CA GLY A 29 -90.02 -34.82 21.48
C GLY A 29 -88.67 -35.37 21.93
N GLN A 30 -87.65 -34.52 21.84
CA GLN A 30 -86.47 -34.55 22.69
C GLN A 30 -86.41 -33.20 23.40
N GLU A 31 -86.70 -33.17 24.70
CA GLU A 31 -86.51 -31.99 25.55
C GLU A 31 -85.00 -31.79 25.77
N THR A 32 -84.31 -31.13 24.85
CA THR A 32 -82.92 -30.71 25.08
C THR A 32 -82.91 -29.41 25.88
N GLU A 33 -82.36 -29.46 27.09
CA GLU A 33 -82.07 -28.28 27.93
C GLU A 33 -81.31 -27.24 27.09
N PRO A 34 -81.79 -26.00 26.92
CA PRO A 34 -81.06 -24.98 26.18
C PRO A 34 -79.77 -24.65 26.91
N THR A 35 -78.65 -25.18 26.39
CA THR A 35 -77.33 -24.97 26.94
C THR A 35 -76.94 -23.50 26.76
N SER A 36 -76.40 -22.86 27.80
CA SER A 36 -76.10 -21.43 27.74
C SER A 36 -75.06 -21.12 26.66
N MET A 37 -75.44 -20.32 25.66
CA MET A 37 -74.58 -19.95 24.53
C MET A 37 -73.40 -19.04 24.91
N THR A 38 -73.32 -18.61 26.17
CA THR A 38 -72.25 -17.73 26.69
C THR A 38 -70.87 -18.41 26.72
N GLY A 39 -70.81 -19.71 27.02
CA GLY A 39 -69.56 -20.47 27.05
C GLY A 39 -68.86 -20.52 25.68
N PRO A 40 -69.54 -21.01 24.63
CA PRO A 40 -68.99 -21.03 23.28
C PRO A 40 -68.61 -19.64 22.74
N ILE A 41 -69.40 -18.60 23.03
CA ILE A 41 -69.10 -17.22 22.59
C ILE A 41 -67.85 -16.69 23.29
N ALA A 42 -67.70 -16.91 24.60
CA ALA A 42 -66.52 -16.48 25.35
C ALA A 42 -65.24 -17.16 24.84
N VAL A 43 -65.29 -18.48 24.61
CA VAL A 43 -64.16 -19.24 24.05
C VAL A 43 -63.83 -18.76 22.63
N GLY A 44 -64.84 -18.56 21.79
CA GLY A 44 -64.65 -18.03 20.43
C GLY A 44 -64.02 -16.62 20.43
N THR A 45 -64.42 -15.77 21.37
CA THR A 45 -63.90 -14.40 21.51
C THR A 45 -62.44 -14.41 21.95
N ILE A 46 -62.08 -15.24 22.93
CA ILE A 46 -60.69 -15.41 23.38
C ILE A 46 -59.81 -15.92 22.23
N LEU A 47 -60.29 -16.91 21.47
CA LEU A 47 -59.55 -17.49 20.35
C LEU A 47 -59.35 -16.46 19.21
N ALA A 48 -60.34 -15.63 18.93
CA ALA A 48 -60.23 -14.53 17.98
C ALA A 48 -59.20 -13.48 18.43
N ILE A 49 -59.20 -13.10 19.72
CA ILE A 49 -58.19 -12.18 20.28
C ILE A 49 -56.80 -12.79 20.14
N ILE A 50 -56.62 -14.07 20.45
CA ILE A 50 -55.32 -14.75 20.29
C ILE A 50 -54.88 -14.75 18.83
N MET A 51 -55.76 -15.04 17.87
CA MET A 51 -55.43 -14.97 16.44
C MET A 51 -54.99 -13.56 16.02
N VAL A 52 -55.69 -12.51 16.47
CA VAL A 52 -55.32 -11.12 16.16
C VAL A 52 -53.95 -10.77 16.76
N VAL A 53 -53.69 -11.19 18.01
CA VAL A 53 -52.40 -10.96 18.66
C VAL A 53 -51.27 -11.72 17.94
N VAL A 54 -51.48 -12.99 17.57
CA VAL A 54 -50.50 -13.77 16.81
C VAL A 54 -50.25 -13.15 15.44
N ALA A 55 -51.29 -12.72 14.73
CA ALA A 55 -51.14 -12.03 13.45
C ALA A 55 -50.39 -10.69 13.58
N ALA A 56 -50.69 -9.90 14.62
CA ALA A 56 -49.98 -8.65 14.90
C ALA A 56 -48.50 -8.88 15.24
N LEU A 57 -48.20 -9.92 16.02
CA LEU A 57 -46.82 -10.31 16.32
C LEU A 57 -46.08 -10.78 15.06
N LEU A 58 -46.68 -11.68 14.27
CA LEU A 58 -46.08 -12.16 13.02
C LEU A 58 -45.89 -11.04 11.99
N GLY A 59 -46.81 -10.08 11.91
CA GLY A 59 -46.69 -8.90 11.05
C GLY A 59 -45.50 -8.02 11.43
N LYS A 60 -45.17 -7.91 12.72
CA LYS A 60 -43.98 -7.19 13.20
C LYS A 60 -42.66 -7.91 12.85
N PHE A 61 -42.70 -9.22 12.63
CA PHE A 61 -41.53 -10.00 12.18
C PHE A 61 -41.46 -10.16 10.66
N ALA A 62 -42.33 -9.49 9.90
CA ALA A 62 -42.22 -9.44 8.45
C ALA A 62 -40.85 -8.83 8.05
N PRO A 63 -40.24 -9.30 6.95
CA PRO A 63 -38.92 -8.85 6.53
C PRO A 63 -38.97 -7.38 6.10
N ALA A 64 -38.68 -6.48 7.04
CA ALA A 64 -38.70 -5.05 6.82
C ALA A 64 -37.36 -4.58 6.23
N LEU A 65 -37.44 -3.63 5.31
CA LEU A 65 -36.28 -2.87 4.89
C LEU A 65 -35.86 -1.90 6.00
N PRO A 66 -34.57 -1.59 6.10
CA PRO A 66 -34.09 -0.57 7.02
C PRO A 66 -34.65 0.81 6.65
N ASP A 67 -34.76 1.70 7.64
CA ASP A 67 -35.13 3.08 7.40
C ASP A 67 -34.12 3.75 6.45
N ASN A 68 -34.61 4.67 5.61
CA ASN A 68 -33.80 5.41 4.62
C ASN A 68 -33.06 4.54 3.59
N TRP A 69 -33.56 3.33 3.31
CA TRP A 69 -32.93 2.44 2.33
C TRP A 69 -32.89 3.01 0.91
N GLU A 70 -33.75 3.96 0.54
CA GLU A 70 -34.02 4.33 -0.85
C GLU A 70 -32.86 5.01 -1.58
N ASN A 71 -31.87 5.57 -0.86
CA ASN A 71 -30.79 6.36 -1.46
C ASN A 71 -29.45 6.14 -0.73
N GLY A 72 -28.49 5.53 -1.43
CA GLY A 72 -27.10 5.48 -0.98
C GLY A 72 -26.75 4.34 -0.01
N MET A 73 -27.55 3.26 0.00
CA MET A 73 -27.35 2.10 0.86
C MET A 73 -26.90 0.88 0.05
N LEU A 74 -25.90 0.16 0.58
CA LEU A 74 -25.52 -1.17 0.12
C LEU A 74 -26.38 -2.22 0.80
N ILE A 75 -27.23 -2.91 0.04
CA ILE A 75 -28.06 -4.00 0.53
C ILE A 75 -27.48 -5.35 0.08
N THR A 76 -27.26 -6.24 1.03
CA THR A 76 -26.81 -7.62 0.79
C THR A 76 -27.90 -8.63 1.15
N VAL A 77 -28.25 -9.49 0.22
CA VAL A 77 -29.21 -10.58 0.44
C VAL A 77 -28.56 -11.67 1.28
N LYS A 78 -29.16 -12.02 2.44
CA LYS A 78 -28.59 -12.97 3.41
C LYS A 78 -28.25 -14.33 2.82
N ASP A 79 -29.14 -14.89 2.00
CA ASP A 79 -29.06 -16.28 1.55
C ASP A 79 -28.25 -16.45 0.26
N SER A 80 -28.32 -15.49 -0.66
CA SER A 80 -27.63 -15.56 -1.96
C SER A 80 -26.35 -14.75 -2.03
N GLY A 81 -26.13 -13.82 -1.10
CA GLY A 81 -25.03 -12.88 -1.15
C GLY A 81 -25.12 -11.86 -2.31
N GLU A 82 -26.26 -11.82 -3.03
CA GLU A 82 -26.53 -10.79 -4.04
C GLU A 82 -26.49 -9.40 -3.41
N ARG A 83 -25.93 -8.44 -4.16
CA ARG A 83 -25.67 -7.09 -3.65
C ARG A 83 -26.32 -6.06 -4.56
N TYR A 84 -26.97 -5.10 -3.93
CA TYR A 84 -27.66 -4.00 -4.60
C TYR A 84 -27.24 -2.68 -3.98
N PHE A 85 -27.09 -1.65 -4.82
CA PHE A 85 -26.97 -0.27 -4.36
C PHE A 85 -28.29 0.45 -4.59
N THR A 86 -28.74 1.23 -3.62
CA THR A 86 -30.03 1.88 -3.69
C THR A 86 -29.91 3.29 -4.24
N SER A 87 -30.77 3.64 -5.19
CA SER A 87 -30.86 4.99 -5.72
C SER A 87 -32.30 5.29 -6.11
N LYS A 88 -32.86 6.37 -5.57
CA LYS A 88 -34.23 6.84 -5.85
C LYS A 88 -35.27 5.71 -5.74
N GLY A 89 -35.15 4.88 -4.68
CA GLY A 89 -36.07 3.77 -4.43
C GLY A 89 -35.92 2.58 -5.38
N THR A 90 -34.84 2.50 -6.14
CA THR A 90 -34.54 1.41 -7.09
C THR A 90 -33.31 0.63 -6.64
N LEU A 91 -33.33 -0.70 -6.83
CA LEU A 91 -32.18 -1.57 -6.59
C LEU A 91 -31.31 -1.66 -7.84
N LEU A 92 -30.08 -1.17 -7.76
CA LEU A 92 -29.08 -1.31 -8.82
C LEU A 92 -28.21 -2.53 -8.52
N PRO A 93 -28.26 -3.61 -9.31
CA PRO A 93 -27.38 -4.77 -9.11
C PRO A 93 -25.91 -4.35 -9.18
N LEU A 94 -25.10 -4.81 -8.23
CA LEU A 94 -23.68 -4.43 -8.15
C LEU A 94 -22.75 -5.48 -8.74
N GLY A 95 -21.75 -5.01 -9.50
CA GLY A 95 -20.60 -5.83 -9.89
C GLY A 95 -19.52 -5.95 -8.83
N ASN A 96 -19.36 -4.94 -7.95
CA ASN A 96 -18.41 -4.95 -6.83
C ASN A 96 -18.78 -3.91 -5.76
N ILE A 97 -18.29 -4.12 -4.54
CA ILE A 97 -18.49 -3.20 -3.39
C ILE A 97 -17.78 -1.86 -3.62
N THR A 98 -16.65 -1.85 -4.32
CA THR A 98 -15.93 -0.60 -4.65
C THR A 98 -16.80 0.39 -5.43
N THR A 99 -17.64 -0.11 -6.34
CA THR A 99 -18.60 0.72 -7.09
C THR A 99 -19.63 1.37 -6.16
N ALA A 100 -20.13 0.63 -5.17
CA ALA A 100 -21.03 1.20 -4.16
C ALA A 100 -20.32 2.28 -3.32
N ARG A 101 -19.08 2.02 -2.89
CA ARG A 101 -18.27 3.01 -2.15
C ARG A 101 -18.02 4.29 -2.95
N LEU A 102 -17.79 4.18 -4.27
CA LEU A 102 -17.60 5.33 -5.16
C LEU A 102 -18.88 6.09 -5.46
N ALA A 103 -20.03 5.41 -5.44
CA ALA A 103 -21.34 6.03 -5.63
C ALA A 103 -21.86 6.73 -4.35
N SER A 104 -21.33 6.36 -3.19
CA SER A 104 -21.61 6.98 -1.89
C SER A 104 -20.67 8.16 -1.59
N THR A 105 -21.11 9.06 -0.72
CA THR A 105 -20.21 10.04 -0.09
C THR A 105 -19.10 9.31 0.68
N PRO A 106 -17.83 9.77 0.59
CA PRO A 106 -16.72 9.15 1.30
C PRO A 106 -17.01 8.96 2.80
N GLY A 107 -16.94 7.72 3.28
CA GLY A 107 -17.14 7.37 4.69
C GLY A 107 -18.60 7.22 5.15
N GLU A 108 -19.58 7.50 4.29
CA GLU A 108 -21.01 7.52 4.67
C GLU A 108 -21.81 6.34 4.08
N MET A 109 -21.14 5.37 3.45
CA MET A 109 -21.82 4.21 2.88
C MET A 109 -22.46 3.36 3.98
N THR A 110 -23.80 3.35 4.01
CA THR A 110 -24.57 2.51 4.92
C THR A 110 -24.72 1.12 4.34
N THR A 111 -24.72 0.10 5.20
CA THR A 111 -24.87 -1.30 4.78
C THR A 111 -26.00 -1.95 5.55
N SER A 112 -26.76 -2.81 4.87
CA SER A 112 -27.80 -3.62 5.52
C SER A 112 -27.88 -4.99 4.88
N SER A 113 -28.26 -5.98 5.70
CA SER A 113 -28.48 -7.34 5.23
C SER A 113 -29.93 -7.75 5.45
N VAL A 114 -30.61 -8.09 4.36
CA VAL A 114 -32.05 -8.38 4.32
C VAL A 114 -32.33 -9.73 3.65
N SER A 115 -33.54 -10.26 3.84
CA SER A 115 -33.97 -11.47 3.13
C SER A 115 -34.37 -11.13 1.69
N ALA A 116 -34.34 -12.13 0.80
CA ALA A 116 -34.73 -11.95 -0.60
C ALA A 116 -36.20 -11.49 -0.74
N SER A 117 -37.09 -11.96 0.14
CA SER A 117 -38.51 -11.59 0.13
C SER A 117 -38.75 -10.13 0.49
N ALA A 118 -37.87 -9.49 1.25
CA ALA A 118 -37.94 -8.05 1.52
C ALA A 118 -37.85 -7.23 0.21
N LEU A 119 -37.05 -7.71 -0.75
CA LEU A 119 -36.72 -6.98 -1.98
C LEU A 119 -37.63 -7.33 -3.16
N ALA A 120 -38.58 -8.25 -2.99
CA ALA A 120 -39.35 -8.84 -4.09
C ALA A 120 -40.19 -7.82 -4.86
N GLU A 121 -40.74 -6.81 -4.18
CA GLU A 121 -41.62 -5.80 -4.78
C GLU A 121 -40.88 -4.52 -5.22
N ILE A 122 -39.56 -4.47 -5.04
CA ILE A 122 -38.76 -3.27 -5.33
C ILE A 122 -38.27 -3.30 -6.78
N PRO A 123 -38.42 -2.21 -7.55
CA PRO A 123 -37.93 -2.16 -8.92
C PRO A 123 -36.41 -2.36 -8.99
N ARG A 124 -35.98 -3.14 -9.98
CA ARG A 124 -34.56 -3.36 -10.30
C ARG A 124 -34.16 -2.49 -11.47
N GLY A 125 -33.08 -1.75 -11.29
CA GLY A 125 -32.50 -0.87 -12.31
C GLY A 125 -31.40 -1.54 -13.12
N THR A 126 -30.69 -0.73 -13.89
CA THR A 126 -29.52 -1.19 -14.66
C THR A 126 -28.38 -1.56 -13.71
N PRO A 127 -27.69 -2.70 -13.93
CA PRO A 127 -26.50 -3.05 -13.16
C PRO A 127 -25.43 -1.97 -13.25
N ILE A 128 -24.76 -1.71 -12.13
CA ILE A 128 -23.62 -0.78 -12.06
C ILE A 128 -22.39 -1.53 -11.55
N GLY A 129 -21.23 -1.22 -12.11
CA GLY A 129 -19.99 -1.90 -11.74
C GLY A 129 -18.82 -1.46 -12.60
N ILE A 130 -17.65 -1.35 -11.96
CA ILE A 130 -16.37 -1.21 -12.66
C ILE A 130 -15.78 -2.61 -12.87
N ILE A 131 -15.61 -3.03 -14.11
CA ILE A 131 -15.02 -4.33 -14.44
C ILE A 131 -13.59 -4.40 -13.88
N GLY A 132 -13.28 -5.47 -13.13
CA GLY A 132 -11.96 -5.70 -12.55
C GLY A 132 -11.66 -4.92 -11.26
N ALA A 133 -12.59 -4.09 -10.77
CA ALA A 133 -12.41 -3.45 -9.47
C ALA A 133 -12.54 -4.49 -8.34
N PRO A 134 -11.68 -4.43 -7.32
CA PRO A 134 -11.73 -5.37 -6.20
C PRO A 134 -12.98 -5.14 -5.35
N ASP A 135 -13.43 -6.17 -4.65
CA ASP A 135 -14.48 -6.05 -3.64
C ASP A 135 -13.94 -5.51 -2.30
N ASP A 136 -12.73 -5.90 -1.95
CA ASP A 136 -12.06 -5.48 -0.73
C ASP A 136 -11.01 -4.43 -1.04
N VAL A 137 -11.09 -3.31 -0.32
CA VAL A 137 -10.17 -2.19 -0.42
C VAL A 137 -9.69 -1.90 0.99
N PRO A 138 -8.37 -1.84 1.23
CA PRO A 138 -7.82 -1.58 2.56
C PRO A 138 -8.32 -0.24 3.11
N THR A 139 -8.49 -0.17 4.42
CA THR A 139 -8.77 1.10 5.11
C THR A 139 -7.55 2.02 5.04
N SER A 140 -7.75 3.32 5.30
CA SER A 140 -6.69 4.34 5.33
C SER A 140 -5.50 3.93 6.21
N GLU A 141 -5.74 3.29 7.35
CA GLU A 141 -4.72 2.90 8.32
C GLU A 141 -3.89 1.71 7.84
N ARG A 142 -4.38 0.97 6.84
CA ARG A 142 -3.70 -0.16 6.22
C ARG A 142 -3.03 0.20 4.90
N LEU A 143 -3.18 1.44 4.44
CA LEU A 143 -2.39 1.96 3.33
C LEU A 143 -0.94 2.10 3.78
N ARG A 144 -0.04 1.51 2.98
CA ARG A 144 1.41 1.58 3.15
C ARG A 144 1.99 2.08 1.83
N SER A 145 1.59 3.30 1.46
CA SER A 145 2.01 3.94 0.21
C SER A 145 3.50 4.30 0.19
N ASP A 146 4.13 4.31 1.36
CA ASP A 146 5.55 4.51 1.61
C ASP A 146 6.38 3.23 1.44
N GLN A 147 5.76 2.05 1.36
CA GLN A 147 6.46 0.77 1.31
C GLN A 147 6.44 0.16 -0.09
N TRP A 148 7.38 0.60 -0.92
CA TRP A 148 7.65 0.02 -2.22
C TRP A 148 9.08 -0.47 -2.28
N THR A 149 9.26 -1.72 -2.68
CA THR A 149 10.58 -2.31 -2.92
C THR A 149 10.56 -3.07 -4.23
N ALA A 150 11.50 -2.82 -5.12
CA ALA A 150 11.66 -3.55 -6.37
C ALA A 150 13.07 -4.13 -6.46
N CYS A 151 13.21 -5.45 -6.47
CA CYS A 151 14.50 -6.14 -6.56
C CYS A 151 14.72 -6.69 -7.97
N ALA A 152 15.92 -6.50 -8.51
CA ALA A 152 16.32 -7.08 -9.78
C ALA A 152 16.95 -8.47 -9.55
N ILE A 153 16.36 -9.48 -10.18
CA ILE A 153 16.81 -10.87 -10.18
C ILE A 153 17.19 -11.20 -11.63
N GLY A 154 18.39 -10.77 -12.03
CA GLY A 154 18.73 -10.65 -13.44
C GLY A 154 17.76 -9.69 -14.15
N THR A 155 17.28 -10.08 -15.32
CA THR A 155 16.33 -9.27 -16.12
C THR A 155 14.89 -9.30 -15.60
N VAL A 156 14.61 -10.02 -14.51
CA VAL A 156 13.28 -10.07 -13.90
C VAL A 156 13.25 -9.17 -12.68
N THR A 157 12.32 -8.22 -12.65
CA THR A 157 12.06 -7.39 -11.47
C THR A 157 10.92 -7.97 -10.66
N ARG A 158 11.15 -8.18 -9.37
CA ARG A 158 10.09 -8.50 -8.42
C ARG A 158 9.80 -7.29 -7.54
N THR A 159 8.53 -6.94 -7.42
CA THR A 159 8.08 -5.76 -6.67
C THR A 159 7.18 -6.17 -5.51
N TRP A 160 7.46 -5.60 -4.35
CA TRP A 160 6.62 -5.64 -3.17
C TRP A 160 5.95 -4.28 -2.99
N VAL A 161 4.64 -4.32 -2.76
CA VAL A 161 3.81 -3.15 -2.47
C VAL A 161 3.22 -3.37 -1.09
N ALA A 162 3.27 -2.34 -0.24
CA ALA A 162 2.86 -2.45 1.16
C ALA A 162 3.64 -3.50 1.95
N GLY A 163 4.92 -3.69 1.60
CA GLY A 163 5.83 -4.63 2.26
C GLY A 163 7.23 -4.63 1.64
N ALA A 164 8.11 -5.45 2.18
CA ALA A 164 9.50 -5.61 1.74
C ALA A 164 9.96 -7.07 1.96
N PRO A 165 10.96 -7.54 1.21
CA PRO A 165 11.56 -8.85 1.47
C PRO A 165 12.26 -8.88 2.83
N GLN A 166 12.39 -10.07 3.41
CA GLN A 166 13.15 -10.24 4.65
C GLN A 166 14.63 -9.95 4.41
N SER A 167 15.33 -9.46 5.44
CA SER A 167 16.78 -9.19 5.40
C SER A 167 17.21 -8.15 4.35
N LEU A 168 16.32 -7.22 4.02
CA LEU A 168 16.68 -6.04 3.24
C LEU A 168 17.69 -5.19 4.02
N VAL A 169 18.80 -4.85 3.37
CA VAL A 169 19.85 -4.01 3.95
C VAL A 169 20.00 -2.76 3.09
N GLU A 170 19.78 -1.61 3.71
CA GLU A 170 20.16 -0.33 3.14
C GLU A 170 21.68 -0.21 3.19
N ASN A 171 22.26 0.33 2.13
CA ASN A 171 23.70 0.41 1.82
C ASN A 171 24.19 -0.72 0.92
N GLY A 172 24.74 -0.28 -0.20
CA GLY A 172 25.42 -1.13 -1.17
C GLY A 172 25.83 -0.31 -2.37
N THR A 173 26.59 -0.99 -3.22
CA THR A 173 26.86 -0.57 -4.58
C THR A 173 26.41 -1.70 -5.49
N ALA A 174 25.79 -1.37 -6.61
CA ALA A 174 25.43 -2.36 -7.61
C ALA A 174 26.08 -2.00 -8.94
N LEU A 175 26.75 -2.98 -9.54
CA LEU A 175 27.26 -2.88 -10.90
C LEU A 175 26.27 -3.57 -11.82
N VAL A 176 25.57 -2.80 -12.65
CA VAL A 176 24.45 -3.29 -13.45
C VAL A 176 24.61 -2.93 -14.93
N ARG A 177 23.94 -3.66 -15.81
CA ARG A 177 23.82 -3.35 -17.24
C ARG A 177 22.35 -3.33 -17.63
N SER A 178 21.98 -2.34 -18.43
CA SER A 178 20.65 -2.22 -19.01
C SER A 178 20.80 -1.77 -20.46
N GLU A 179 20.16 -2.49 -21.38
CA GLU A 179 20.19 -2.19 -22.82
C GLU A 179 21.62 -1.99 -23.36
N GLY A 180 22.57 -2.80 -22.88
CA GLY A 180 23.97 -2.73 -23.30
C GLY A 180 24.80 -1.66 -22.59
N THR A 181 24.21 -0.72 -21.83
CA THR A 181 24.95 0.32 -21.09
C THR A 181 25.22 -0.10 -19.65
N ALA A 182 26.47 0.05 -19.21
CA ALA A 182 26.87 -0.24 -17.82
C ALA A 182 26.62 0.95 -16.89
N TYR A 183 26.18 0.67 -15.67
CA TYR A 183 25.96 1.66 -14.63
C TYR A 183 26.50 1.19 -13.29
N LEU A 184 27.07 2.12 -12.53
CA LEU A 184 27.26 1.96 -11.10
C LEU A 184 26.06 2.60 -10.39
N VAL A 185 25.37 1.88 -9.53
CA VAL A 185 24.30 2.42 -8.70
C VAL A 185 24.81 2.51 -7.28
N ALA A 186 24.72 3.70 -6.69
CA ALA A 186 25.11 3.94 -5.30
C ALA A 186 24.21 5.01 -4.69
N GLY A 187 23.72 4.74 -3.46
CA GLY A 187 22.75 5.62 -2.81
C GLY A 187 21.46 5.73 -3.63
N ASN A 188 21.13 6.93 -4.09
CA ASN A 188 19.91 7.22 -4.85
C ASN A 188 20.15 7.48 -6.35
N ALA A 189 21.37 7.30 -6.83
CA ALA A 189 21.77 7.67 -8.18
C ALA A 189 22.41 6.50 -8.94
N LYS A 190 22.26 6.56 -10.27
CA LYS A 190 22.95 5.72 -11.24
C LYS A 190 23.96 6.55 -12.01
N TYR A 191 25.17 6.03 -12.16
CA TYR A 191 26.26 6.67 -12.87
C TYR A 191 26.60 5.82 -14.07
N ARG A 192 26.38 6.38 -15.27
CA ARG A 192 26.70 5.72 -16.54
C ARG A 192 28.21 5.51 -16.66
N ILE A 193 28.63 4.36 -17.16
CA ILE A 193 30.01 4.07 -17.51
C ILE A 193 30.06 3.71 -19.00
N GLU A 194 30.81 4.48 -19.79
CA GLU A 194 31.00 4.18 -21.21
C GLU A 194 31.77 2.88 -21.40
N ASP A 195 31.41 2.08 -22.42
CA ASP A 195 32.05 0.79 -22.68
C ASP A 195 33.57 0.92 -22.89
N SER A 196 34.05 2.01 -23.51
CA SER A 196 35.47 2.28 -23.69
C SER A 196 36.23 2.57 -22.38
N ALA A 197 35.54 3.05 -21.36
CA ALA A 197 36.10 3.37 -20.05
C ALA A 197 35.87 2.25 -19.02
N LEU A 198 34.94 1.33 -19.29
CA LEU A 198 34.45 0.35 -18.33
C LEU A 198 35.55 -0.42 -17.63
N SER A 199 36.44 -1.09 -18.38
CA SER A 199 37.52 -1.87 -17.76
C SER A 199 38.44 -1.03 -16.88
N GLY A 200 38.77 0.19 -17.31
CA GLY A 200 39.62 1.11 -16.54
C GLY A 200 38.93 1.61 -15.27
N VAL A 201 37.64 1.94 -15.35
CA VAL A 201 36.83 2.36 -14.20
C VAL A 201 36.70 1.23 -13.18
N LEU A 202 36.42 0.00 -13.63
CA LEU A 202 36.32 -1.14 -12.71
C LEU A 202 37.64 -1.41 -12.00
N ILE A 203 38.76 -1.42 -12.71
CA ILE A 203 40.08 -1.62 -12.09
C ILE A 203 40.41 -0.49 -11.11
N ALA A 204 40.17 0.76 -11.50
CA ALA A 204 40.46 1.92 -10.65
C ALA A 204 39.64 1.89 -9.34
N LEU A 205 38.39 1.42 -9.40
CA LEU A 205 37.50 1.31 -8.25
C LEU A 205 37.60 -0.03 -7.50
N GLY A 206 38.47 -0.96 -7.92
CA GLY A 206 38.62 -2.29 -7.32
C GLY A 206 37.41 -3.19 -7.51
N LEU A 207 36.71 -3.06 -8.64
CA LEU A 207 35.48 -3.75 -8.98
C LEU A 207 35.65 -4.81 -10.09
N GLU A 208 36.88 -5.07 -10.54
CA GLU A 208 37.17 -5.96 -11.68
C GLU A 208 36.79 -7.43 -11.45
N SER A 209 36.69 -7.86 -10.19
CA SER A 209 36.27 -9.22 -9.82
C SER A 209 34.76 -9.40 -9.75
N TYR A 210 33.96 -8.34 -9.94
CA TYR A 210 32.52 -8.39 -9.79
C TYR A 210 31.82 -8.46 -11.14
N SER A 211 30.83 -9.35 -11.24
CA SER A 211 30.00 -9.47 -12.43
C SER A 211 29.03 -8.31 -12.55
N VAL A 212 28.90 -7.76 -13.77
CA VAL A 212 27.86 -6.80 -14.11
C VAL A 212 26.52 -7.53 -14.21
N VAL A 213 25.53 -7.14 -13.41
CA VAL A 213 24.20 -7.78 -13.39
C VAL A 213 23.31 -7.15 -14.44
N GLU A 214 22.78 -7.94 -15.38
CA GLU A 214 21.74 -7.46 -16.30
C GLU A 214 20.46 -7.15 -15.52
N VAL A 215 19.85 -5.99 -15.77
CA VAL A 215 18.63 -5.52 -15.09
C VAL A 215 17.59 -5.01 -16.08
N ASP A 216 16.33 -4.97 -15.65
CA ASP A 216 15.24 -4.41 -16.43
C ASP A 216 15.38 -2.87 -16.57
N PRO A 217 15.11 -2.28 -17.76
CA PRO A 217 15.22 -0.83 -17.97
C PRO A 217 14.30 -0.01 -17.05
N SER A 218 13.11 -0.52 -16.72
CA SER A 218 12.19 0.16 -15.81
C SER A 218 12.70 0.16 -14.38
N TRP A 219 13.45 -0.87 -13.97
CA TRP A 219 14.06 -0.92 -12.64
C TRP A 219 15.17 0.10 -12.49
N ILE A 220 16.07 0.23 -13.48
CA ILE A 220 17.18 1.18 -13.37
C ILE A 220 16.71 2.64 -13.53
N ALA A 221 15.62 2.87 -14.27
CA ALA A 221 15.07 4.21 -14.51
C ALA A 221 14.58 4.93 -13.24
N VAL A 222 14.32 4.21 -12.15
CA VAL A 222 13.84 4.80 -10.87
C VAL A 222 14.92 5.59 -10.12
N PHE A 223 16.20 5.35 -10.41
CA PHE A 223 17.32 6.06 -9.79
C PHE A 223 17.61 7.37 -10.53
N ALA A 224 18.06 8.39 -9.78
CA ALA A 224 18.46 9.67 -10.37
C ALA A 224 19.68 9.49 -11.29
N ASP A 225 19.71 10.22 -12.40
CA ASP A 225 20.90 10.26 -13.26
C ASP A 225 22.02 11.07 -12.60
N GLY A 226 23.13 10.40 -12.30
CA GLY A 226 24.37 11.02 -11.89
C GLY A 226 25.31 11.26 -13.06
N THR A 227 26.33 12.07 -12.83
CA THR A 227 27.38 12.39 -13.79
C THR A 227 28.12 11.11 -14.20
N PRO A 228 28.29 10.84 -15.51
CA PRO A 228 28.96 9.63 -15.98
C PRO A 228 30.33 9.42 -15.32
N MET A 229 30.60 8.18 -14.91
CA MET A 229 31.88 7.79 -14.33
C MET A 229 32.86 7.43 -15.43
N GLY A 230 34.04 8.04 -15.35
CA GLY A 230 35.10 7.85 -16.33
C GLY A 230 36.40 8.51 -15.86
N PRO A 231 37.45 8.46 -16.68
CA PRO A 231 38.72 9.11 -16.39
C PRO A 231 38.50 10.59 -16.05
N LEU A 232 39.00 11.02 -14.89
CA LEU A 232 38.91 12.41 -14.46
C LEU A 232 40.16 13.17 -14.89
N THR A 233 39.96 14.32 -15.53
CA THR A 233 41.01 15.29 -15.84
C THR A 233 40.66 16.62 -15.19
N ILE A 234 41.68 17.39 -14.81
CA ILE A 234 41.49 18.74 -14.28
C ILE A 234 42.03 19.78 -15.25
N ASP A 235 41.44 20.96 -15.24
CA ASP A 235 41.90 22.06 -16.08
C ASP A 235 43.32 22.51 -15.71
N ARG A 236 44.12 22.80 -16.73
CA ARG A 236 45.51 23.30 -16.59
C ARG A 236 46.43 22.34 -15.82
N ALA A 237 46.10 21.05 -15.75
CA ALA A 237 46.97 20.02 -15.19
C ALA A 237 48.39 20.11 -15.81
N GLY A 238 49.42 19.97 -14.97
CA GLY A 238 50.82 20.10 -15.38
C GLY A 238 51.34 21.54 -15.42
N THR A 239 50.51 22.55 -15.19
CA THR A 239 50.98 23.95 -15.11
C THR A 239 51.76 24.17 -13.81
N PRO A 240 52.99 24.72 -13.84
CA PRO A 240 53.76 25.04 -12.64
C PRO A 240 53.02 26.01 -11.71
N VAL A 241 53.12 25.78 -10.40
CA VAL A 241 52.58 26.65 -9.37
C VAL A 241 53.63 26.96 -8.30
N THR A 242 53.35 27.98 -7.49
CA THR A 242 54.20 28.39 -6.37
C THR A 242 53.46 28.26 -5.04
N GLY A 243 54.21 28.36 -3.94
CA GLY A 243 53.63 28.42 -2.59
C GLY A 243 53.13 27.08 -2.07
N LEU A 244 53.66 25.97 -2.60
CA LEU A 244 53.56 24.65 -1.99
C LEU A 244 54.77 24.37 -1.09
N PRO A 245 54.67 23.40 -0.16
CA PRO A 245 55.76 23.07 0.73
C PRO A 245 56.99 22.54 -0.02
N ALA A 246 58.17 22.75 0.56
CA ALA A 246 59.46 22.39 -0.05
C ALA A 246 59.63 20.87 -0.27
N SER A 247 58.83 20.05 0.43
CA SER A 247 58.73 18.61 0.25
C SER A 247 58.16 18.19 -1.12
N VAL A 248 57.46 19.11 -1.81
CA VAL A 248 56.90 18.89 -3.14
C VAL A 248 57.87 19.43 -4.20
N SER A 249 58.59 18.53 -4.88
CA SER A 249 59.50 18.91 -5.97
C SER A 249 58.72 19.23 -7.25
N SER A 250 59.03 20.37 -7.87
CA SER A 250 58.38 20.87 -9.10
C SER A 250 56.84 20.83 -9.04
N PRO A 251 56.23 21.60 -8.11
CA PRO A 251 54.79 21.55 -7.90
C PRO A 251 54.03 22.05 -9.14
N VAL A 252 53.12 21.21 -9.62
CA VAL A 252 52.23 21.55 -10.74
C VAL A 252 50.77 21.35 -10.34
N ILE A 253 49.86 22.01 -11.05
CA ILE A 253 48.43 21.75 -10.92
C ILE A 253 48.18 20.29 -11.24
N GLY A 254 47.45 19.60 -10.36
CA GLY A 254 47.12 18.18 -10.49
C GLY A 254 48.05 17.23 -9.78
N SER A 255 49.14 17.72 -9.16
CA SER A 255 49.91 16.89 -8.24
C SER A 255 49.04 16.43 -7.07
N VAL A 256 49.09 15.13 -6.78
CA VAL A 256 48.41 14.55 -5.63
C VAL A 256 49.33 14.57 -4.41
N LEU A 257 48.83 15.08 -3.29
CA LEU A 257 49.51 15.13 -2.01
C LEU A 257 48.81 14.19 -1.02
N ALA A 258 49.56 13.30 -0.37
CA ALA A 258 49.05 12.43 0.69
C ALA A 258 49.51 12.96 2.05
N ALA A 259 48.57 13.07 2.99
CA ALA A 259 48.90 13.46 4.35
C ALA A 259 49.68 12.34 5.06
N GLN A 260 50.86 12.66 5.60
CA GLN A 260 51.70 11.67 6.27
C GLN A 260 51.02 11.09 7.52
N GLY A 261 50.95 9.75 7.60
CA GLY A 261 50.29 9.05 8.71
C GLY A 261 48.76 9.08 8.64
N ASP A 262 48.19 9.48 7.50
CA ASP A 262 46.75 9.61 7.27
C ASP A 262 46.39 9.07 5.87
N ALA A 263 45.15 8.64 5.68
CA ALA A 263 44.63 8.16 4.39
C ALA A 263 44.16 9.31 3.48
N ARG A 264 44.00 10.53 4.01
CA ARG A 264 43.52 11.69 3.27
C ARG A 264 44.48 12.08 2.13
N LYS A 265 43.90 12.28 0.95
CA LYS A 265 44.58 12.77 -0.24
C LYS A 265 44.01 14.12 -0.63
N TYR A 266 44.89 14.95 -1.16
CA TYR A 266 44.59 16.27 -1.67
C TYR A 266 45.16 16.42 -3.08
N ILE A 267 44.59 17.31 -3.87
CA ILE A 267 45.10 17.66 -5.19
C ILE A 267 45.38 19.15 -5.26
N VAL A 268 46.47 19.51 -5.93
CA VAL A 268 46.85 20.91 -6.15
C VAL A 268 45.97 21.51 -7.26
N THR A 269 45.24 22.58 -6.95
CA THR A 269 44.33 23.25 -7.91
C THR A 269 44.83 24.63 -8.34
N ALA A 270 45.57 25.32 -7.48
CA ALA A 270 46.18 26.61 -7.76
C ALA A 270 47.38 26.89 -6.82
N ALA A 271 47.98 28.08 -6.94
CA ALA A 271 49.05 28.52 -6.03
C ALA A 271 48.57 28.49 -4.57
N SER A 272 49.36 27.87 -3.69
CA SER A 272 49.03 27.65 -2.28
C SER A 272 47.64 27.06 -2.00
N THR A 273 47.01 26.41 -2.99
CA THR A 273 45.62 25.95 -2.90
C THR A 273 45.51 24.47 -3.26
N ILE A 274 44.85 23.72 -2.38
CA ILE A 274 44.59 22.30 -2.52
C ILE A 274 43.11 22.00 -2.35
N ALA A 275 42.62 20.95 -2.97
CA ALA A 275 41.26 20.45 -2.79
C ALA A 275 41.30 19.00 -2.26
N PRO A 276 40.35 18.59 -1.40
CA PRO A 276 40.26 17.21 -0.94
C PRO A 276 39.91 16.28 -2.10
N LEU A 277 40.53 15.12 -2.14
CA LEU A 277 40.18 14.02 -3.03
C LEU A 277 39.47 12.93 -2.24
N THR A 278 38.27 12.58 -2.70
CA THR A 278 37.56 11.39 -2.25
C THR A 278 38.23 10.13 -2.83
N GLU A 279 37.90 8.96 -2.31
CA GLU A 279 38.46 7.69 -2.80
C GLU A 279 38.13 7.47 -4.28
N VAL A 280 36.87 7.72 -4.65
CA VAL A 280 36.37 7.57 -6.03
C VAL A 280 37.02 8.58 -6.97
N THR A 281 37.07 9.85 -6.58
CA THR A 281 37.68 10.89 -7.42
C THR A 281 39.18 10.66 -7.59
N ALA A 282 39.89 10.23 -6.56
CA ALA A 282 41.31 9.87 -6.65
C ALA A 282 41.54 8.68 -7.59
N ALA A 283 40.72 7.64 -7.49
CA ALA A 283 40.78 6.47 -8.37
C ALA A 283 40.57 6.86 -9.84
N LEU A 284 39.50 7.61 -10.13
CA LEU A 284 39.18 8.04 -11.49
C LEU A 284 40.17 9.07 -12.04
N TYR A 285 40.76 9.91 -11.17
CA TYR A 285 41.85 10.81 -11.56
C TYR A 285 43.13 10.05 -11.94
N SER A 286 43.44 8.95 -11.25
CA SER A 286 44.59 8.10 -11.60
C SER A 286 44.48 7.49 -12.99
N LEU A 287 43.24 7.24 -13.45
CA LEU A 287 42.96 6.76 -14.79
C LEU A 287 43.12 7.85 -15.86
N GLY A 288 42.73 9.09 -15.57
CA GLY A 288 42.82 10.21 -16.51
C GLY A 288 44.19 10.89 -16.57
N SER A 289 44.91 10.93 -15.45
CA SER A 289 46.17 11.69 -15.29
C SER A 289 47.24 10.89 -14.54
N PRO A 290 47.64 9.70 -15.04
CA PRO A 290 48.48 8.75 -14.28
C PRO A 290 49.84 9.31 -13.86
N ALA A 291 50.44 10.20 -14.67
CA ALA A 291 51.73 10.82 -14.37
C ALA A 291 51.68 11.78 -13.17
N LEU A 292 50.53 12.42 -12.93
CA LEU A 292 50.33 13.40 -11.85
C LEU A 292 49.63 12.80 -10.62
N ALA A 293 48.99 11.65 -10.79
CA ALA A 293 48.23 10.97 -9.74
C ALA A 293 49.09 10.25 -8.70
N GLN A 294 50.41 10.14 -8.92
CA GLN A 294 51.32 9.55 -7.94
C GLN A 294 51.41 10.45 -6.70
N PRO A 295 51.00 9.94 -5.51
CA PRO A 295 50.91 10.76 -4.32
C PRO A 295 52.31 11.11 -3.79
N THR A 296 52.53 12.38 -3.50
CA THR A 296 53.69 12.85 -2.74
C THR A 296 53.30 12.93 -1.27
N THR A 297 54.01 12.22 -0.38
CA THR A 297 53.74 12.25 1.06
C THR A 297 54.24 13.56 1.67
N VAL A 298 53.35 14.29 2.34
CA VAL A 298 53.63 15.61 2.93
C VAL A 298 53.20 15.63 4.41
N PRO A 299 54.01 16.19 5.34
CA PRO A 299 53.62 16.35 6.73
C PRO A 299 52.33 17.17 6.88
N VAL A 300 51.45 16.78 7.81
CA VAL A 300 50.17 17.48 8.05
C VAL A 300 50.37 18.95 8.40
N ALA A 301 51.45 19.28 9.13
CA ALA A 301 51.79 20.66 9.48
C ALA A 301 52.07 21.54 8.24
N GLU A 302 52.65 20.97 7.19
CA GLU A 302 52.91 21.67 5.93
C GLU A 302 51.62 21.85 5.12
N LEU A 303 50.75 20.83 5.07
CA LEU A 303 49.44 20.94 4.44
C LEU A 303 48.54 21.99 5.12
N ALA A 304 48.66 22.16 6.44
CA ALA A 304 47.91 23.16 7.20
C ALA A 304 48.26 24.62 6.84
N THR A 305 49.38 24.85 6.12
CA THR A 305 49.75 26.18 5.62
C THR A 305 49.05 26.55 4.31
N LEU A 306 48.38 25.59 3.66
CA LEU A 306 47.74 25.76 2.37
C LEU A 306 46.26 26.14 2.53
N THR A 307 45.72 26.84 1.53
CA THR A 307 44.29 27.11 1.43
C THR A 307 43.59 25.85 0.92
N ILE A 308 42.54 25.41 1.63
CA ILE A 308 41.74 24.25 1.23
C ILE A 308 40.48 24.73 0.51
N ASP A 309 40.38 24.43 -0.77
CA ASP A 309 39.12 24.53 -1.52
C ASP A 309 38.25 23.32 -1.18
N THR A 310 37.26 23.54 -0.31
CA THR A 310 36.37 22.48 0.17
C THR A 310 35.38 21.98 -0.87
N LYS A 311 35.28 22.62 -2.04
CA LYS A 311 34.43 22.13 -3.14
C LYS A 311 34.92 20.80 -3.70
N GLY A 312 36.20 20.47 -3.53
CA GLY A 312 36.80 19.27 -4.12
C GLY A 312 37.07 19.42 -5.63
N VAL A 313 37.43 18.32 -6.28
CA VAL A 313 37.56 18.23 -7.73
C VAL A 313 36.67 17.13 -8.29
N GLY A 314 36.25 17.31 -9.54
CA GLY A 314 35.34 16.40 -10.22
C GLY A 314 33.86 16.68 -9.91
N PRO A 315 32.96 15.83 -10.41
CA PRO A 315 31.52 15.98 -10.18
C PRO A 315 31.17 15.82 -8.69
N THR A 316 30.36 16.76 -8.18
CA THR A 316 29.98 16.81 -6.75
C THR A 316 29.01 15.72 -6.33
N ASP A 317 28.36 15.08 -7.30
CA ASP A 317 27.39 14.02 -7.09
C ASP A 317 28.02 12.63 -7.02
N TRP A 318 29.29 12.47 -7.39
CA TRP A 318 29.97 11.18 -7.22
C TRP A 318 30.07 10.79 -5.75
N PRO A 319 29.89 9.49 -5.42
CA PRO A 319 30.03 9.01 -4.06
C PRO A 319 31.47 9.19 -3.56
N ALA A 320 31.64 9.49 -2.28
CA ALA A 320 32.96 9.68 -1.71
C ALA A 320 33.78 8.37 -1.64
N THR A 321 33.09 7.25 -1.39
CA THR A 321 33.65 5.89 -1.31
C THR A 321 32.71 4.91 -2.00
N ILE A 322 33.24 3.77 -2.44
CA ILE A 322 32.45 2.67 -2.99
C ILE A 322 32.62 1.46 -2.08
N SER A 323 31.50 0.89 -1.66
CA SER A 323 31.49 -0.42 -1.02
C SER A 323 31.44 -1.51 -2.09
N ALA A 324 32.20 -2.58 -1.89
CA ALA A 324 32.21 -3.67 -2.85
C ALA A 324 30.84 -4.37 -2.93
N PRO A 325 30.29 -4.63 -4.14
CA PRO A 325 29.03 -5.34 -4.30
C PRO A 325 29.08 -6.74 -3.66
N ASN A 326 27.97 -7.23 -3.11
CA ASN A 326 27.88 -8.62 -2.66
C ASN A 326 27.22 -9.47 -3.76
N PRO A 327 27.95 -10.41 -4.41
CA PRO A 327 27.38 -11.23 -5.49
C PRO A 327 26.30 -12.21 -5.02
N ALA A 328 26.18 -12.47 -3.72
CA ALA A 328 25.11 -13.29 -3.16
C ALA A 328 23.80 -12.50 -2.93
N ASN A 329 23.82 -11.18 -3.15
CA ASN A 329 22.66 -10.31 -2.95
C ASN A 329 22.15 -9.77 -4.28
N ALA A 330 20.82 -9.66 -4.39
CA ALA A 330 20.16 -8.91 -5.45
C ALA A 330 20.14 -7.41 -5.12
N PRO A 331 20.37 -6.52 -6.10
CA PRO A 331 20.13 -5.09 -5.92
C PRO A 331 18.63 -4.80 -5.93
N CYS A 332 18.21 -3.91 -5.02
CA CYS A 332 16.83 -3.48 -4.85
C CYS A 332 16.73 -1.96 -4.83
N ALA A 333 15.66 -1.44 -5.41
CA ALA A 333 15.24 -0.05 -5.28
C ALA A 333 14.16 0.02 -4.20
N THR A 334 14.41 0.79 -3.14
CA THR A 334 13.43 1.11 -2.11
C THR A 334 12.95 2.54 -2.28
N LEU A 335 11.66 2.78 -2.01
CA LEU A 335 11.10 4.12 -2.03
C LEU A 335 11.62 4.92 -0.82
N ASP A 336 12.22 6.07 -1.10
CA ASP A 336 12.70 7.04 -0.12
C ASP A 336 11.88 8.33 -0.23
N LEU A 337 11.13 8.62 0.85
CA LEU A 337 10.26 9.78 1.00
C LEU A 337 10.82 10.83 1.99
N THR A 338 12.10 10.71 2.39
CA THR A 338 12.71 11.66 3.34
C THR A 338 12.89 13.06 2.77
N GLY A 339 12.99 13.17 1.44
CA GLY A 339 13.09 14.44 0.71
C GLY A 339 11.74 15.06 0.35
N THR A 340 11.81 16.20 -0.36
CA THR A 340 10.61 16.88 -0.91
C THR A 340 10.04 16.19 -2.15
N THR A 341 10.85 15.34 -2.79
CA THR A 341 10.46 14.54 -3.96
C THR A 341 10.74 13.07 -3.67
N PRO A 342 9.84 12.15 -4.08
CA PRO A 342 10.09 10.71 -3.95
C PRO A 342 11.33 10.33 -4.76
N THR A 343 12.24 9.57 -4.14
CA THR A 343 13.43 9.03 -4.81
C THR A 343 13.53 7.53 -4.57
N ALA A 344 14.31 6.84 -5.39
CA ALA A 344 14.70 5.47 -5.10
C ALA A 344 16.05 5.45 -4.38
N ARG A 345 16.20 4.57 -3.40
CA ARG A 345 17.46 4.29 -2.72
C ARG A 345 17.87 2.84 -2.97
N LEU A 346 19.15 2.61 -3.20
CA LEU A 346 19.70 1.29 -3.39
C LEU A 346 19.77 0.57 -2.04
N SER A 347 19.11 -0.58 -2.01
CA SER A 347 19.20 -1.58 -0.96
C SER A 347 19.65 -2.90 -1.58
N THR A 348 20.07 -3.86 -0.76
CA THR A 348 20.39 -5.20 -1.23
C THR A 348 19.70 -6.24 -0.37
N VAL A 349 19.44 -7.41 -0.94
CA VAL A 349 18.82 -8.53 -0.23
C VAL A 349 19.46 -9.84 -0.66
N PRO A 350 19.70 -10.80 0.24
CA PRO A 350 20.21 -12.11 -0.15
C PRO A 350 19.31 -12.78 -1.19
N LEU A 351 19.92 -13.35 -2.24
CA LEU A 351 19.18 -14.07 -3.29
C LEU A 351 18.34 -15.22 -2.72
N SER A 352 18.78 -15.85 -1.63
CA SER A 352 18.03 -16.89 -0.92
C SER A 352 16.73 -16.40 -0.28
N ALA A 353 16.67 -15.13 0.14
CA ALA A 353 15.45 -14.51 0.68
C ALA A 353 14.45 -14.12 -0.43
N LEU A 354 14.87 -14.20 -1.69
CA LEU A 354 14.03 -13.98 -2.87
C LEU A 354 13.59 -15.29 -3.53
N ALA A 355 13.96 -16.45 -2.98
CA ALA A 355 13.41 -17.72 -3.43
C ALA A 355 11.89 -17.75 -3.18
N PRO A 356 11.09 -18.29 -4.12
CA PRO A 356 9.64 -18.36 -4.00
C PRO A 356 9.17 -19.24 -2.84
#